data_AF-A0A1A7WPF6-F1
#
_entry.id   AF-A0A1A7WPF6-F1
#
_cell.length_a   1.000
_cell.length_b   1.000
_cell.length_c   1.000
_cell.angle_alpha   90.00
_cell.angle_beta   90.00
_cell.angle_gamma   90.00
#
_symmetry.space_group_name_H-M   'P 1'
#
loop_
_entity.id
_entity.type
_entity.pdbx_description
1 polymer ?
#
loop_
_entity_poly.entity_id
_entity_poly.type
_entity_poly.pdbx_seq_one_letter_code
_entity_poly.pdbx_strand_id
1 'polypeptide(L)'
;LNDLEQLLSYETVYENGTRTYTSVSVHGLNEETVWSKNASSNSRHKREVYGTDTRFTITDKQYSTKYPFSTSVKISTGCSGVLITPKHVLTAAHCIHDGKDYLDGVQKLRVGILKEKSRRGKGGKGRGGREKGKRRKGDKTIEEAPEMDDNGGKKDRKGKGKTRKSRSRRSVESGKPSFKWTKVKQTQVPKGWFKGVADGLAADYDYAVLELKKAPKVKFMDLGIIPSVKELPAGRIHFSGFDDDRPGNLVYRFCSVSDESNDLLYQYCDAKPGSSGSGVYIRLKEPGKKKWKRKIIGVFSGHQWVDVNGNGEQQDYNVAVRITPLKYAQICYWVHGDAGECRVA
;
A
#
# COMPACT_ATOMS: atom_id res chain seq x y z
N LEU A 1 14.02 22.65 22.50
CA LEU A 1 12.58 22.74 22.10
C LEU A 1 12.40 23.33 20.70
N ASN A 2 12.75 24.60 20.47
CA ASN A 2 12.58 25.28 19.16
C ASN A 2 13.08 24.46 17.95
N ASP A 3 14.21 23.78 18.06
CA ASP A 3 14.77 22.96 16.97
C ASP A 3 13.87 21.75 16.64
N LEU A 4 13.27 21.12 17.66
CA LEU A 4 12.29 20.05 17.50
C LEU A 4 10.99 20.56 16.88
N GLU A 5 10.55 21.77 17.24
CA GLU A 5 9.42 22.46 16.62
C GLU A 5 9.71 22.77 15.15
N GLN A 6 10.94 23.16 14.79
CA GLN A 6 11.37 23.36 13.41
C GLN A 6 11.48 22.04 12.63
N LEU A 7 11.94 20.94 13.24
CA LEU A 7 12.00 19.61 12.63
C LEU A 7 10.59 19.01 12.38
N LEU A 8 9.67 19.18 13.34
CA LEU A 8 8.28 18.69 13.30
C LEU A 8 7.30 19.63 12.58
N SER A 9 7.68 20.88 12.32
CA SER A 9 7.02 21.72 11.32
C SER A 9 7.03 21.01 9.97
N TYR A 10 6.09 21.32 9.07
CA TYR A 10 5.93 20.55 7.82
C TYR A 10 5.46 21.41 6.65
N GLU A 11 5.63 20.87 5.43
CA GLU A 11 5.21 21.49 4.19
C GLU A 11 4.15 20.63 3.50
N THR A 12 3.02 21.27 3.14
CA THR A 12 1.91 20.63 2.43
C THR A 12 1.88 21.10 0.99
N VAL A 13 2.00 20.18 0.03
CA VAL A 13 1.88 20.45 -1.41
C VAL A 13 0.54 19.91 -1.93
N TYR A 14 -0.19 20.73 -2.67
CA TYR A 14 -1.51 20.41 -3.22
C TYR A 14 -1.44 20.15 -4.74
N GLU A 15 -2.45 19.49 -5.33
CA GLU A 15 -2.47 19.15 -6.78
C GLU A 15 -2.33 20.37 -7.72
N ASN A 16 -2.78 21.55 -7.30
CA ASN A 16 -2.63 22.82 -8.02
C ASN A 16 -1.19 23.38 -7.99
N GLY A 17 -0.26 22.73 -7.26
CA GLY A 17 1.12 23.16 -7.10
C GLY A 17 1.37 24.21 -6.00
N THR A 18 0.33 24.70 -5.29
CA THR A 18 0.56 25.59 -4.14
C THR A 18 1.18 24.81 -2.99
N ARG A 19 2.02 25.49 -2.20
CA ARG A 19 2.69 24.95 -1.03
C ARG A 19 2.31 25.76 0.20
N THR A 20 2.05 25.09 1.32
CA THR A 20 1.74 25.72 2.59
C THR A 20 2.69 25.19 3.66
N TYR A 21 3.45 26.09 4.27
CA TYR A 21 4.22 25.82 5.46
C TYR A 21 3.30 25.79 6.69
N THR A 22 3.54 24.87 7.62
CA THR A 22 2.85 24.83 8.91
C THR A 22 3.87 24.68 10.03
N SER A 23 3.98 25.70 10.87
CA SER A 23 4.71 25.66 12.13
C SER A 23 3.99 24.78 13.14
N VAL A 24 4.71 23.92 13.85
CA VAL A 24 4.18 23.09 14.94
C VAL A 24 4.74 23.58 16.27
N SER A 25 3.87 23.74 17.27
CA SER A 25 4.27 24.08 18.66
C SER A 25 4.07 22.89 19.60
N VAL A 26 5.13 22.52 20.33
CA VAL A 26 5.21 21.27 21.10
C VAL A 26 5.07 21.55 22.59
N HIS A 27 3.88 21.27 23.12
CA HIS A 27 3.53 21.52 24.52
C HIS A 27 3.71 20.25 25.37
N GLY A 28 4.38 20.37 26.52
CA GLY A 28 4.37 19.32 27.57
C GLY A 28 5.41 18.22 27.43
N LEU A 29 6.48 18.40 26.64
CA LEU A 29 7.68 17.57 26.75
C LEU A 29 8.65 18.16 27.77
N ASN A 30 9.04 17.37 28.77
CA ASN A 30 10.32 17.56 29.43
C ASN A 30 11.44 17.24 28.42
N GLU A 31 12.63 17.82 28.59
CA GLU A 31 13.71 17.70 27.60
C GLU A 31 14.23 16.26 27.49
N GLU A 32 13.81 15.55 26.43
CA GLU A 32 14.54 14.38 25.95
C GLU A 32 15.87 14.85 25.33
N THR A 33 16.97 14.23 25.78
CA THR A 33 18.34 14.71 25.52
C THR A 33 18.65 14.76 24.02
N VAL A 34 18.94 15.95 23.49
CA VAL A 34 19.21 16.18 22.06
C VAL A 34 20.64 15.75 21.67
N TRP A 35 20.88 14.44 21.63
CA TRP A 35 22.08 13.79 21.09
C TRP A 35 21.71 12.40 20.53
N SER A 36 22.39 11.83 19.53
CA SER A 36 23.67 12.23 18.90
C SER A 36 23.54 12.51 17.41
N LYS A 37 24.50 13.25 16.85
CA LYS A 37 24.58 13.54 15.42
C LYS A 37 24.89 12.26 14.62
N ASN A 38 23.94 11.79 13.83
CA ASN A 38 24.20 10.77 12.81
C ASN A 38 25.25 11.30 11.81
N ALA A 39 26.40 10.61 11.71
CA ALA A 39 27.51 11.02 10.85
C ALA A 39 27.16 10.79 9.36
N SER A 40 26.59 11.81 8.72
CA SER A 40 26.25 11.81 7.29
C SER A 40 27.47 11.49 6.42
N SER A 41 27.51 10.29 5.85
CA SER A 41 28.58 9.82 4.96
C SER A 41 28.09 9.69 3.51
N ASN A 42 29.02 9.84 2.55
CA ASN A 42 28.67 9.93 1.12
C ASN A 42 28.07 8.62 0.59
N SER A 43 26.87 8.70 0.00
CA SER A 43 26.19 7.56 -0.62
C SER A 43 27.03 6.92 -1.73
N ARG A 44 27.62 5.75 -1.43
CA ARG A 44 28.10 4.79 -2.43
C ARG A 44 27.07 3.66 -2.53
N HIS A 45 26.27 3.70 -3.60
CA HIS A 45 25.16 2.76 -3.83
C HIS A 45 25.63 1.32 -4.17
N LYS A 46 25.85 0.49 -3.12
CA LYS A 46 25.74 -0.99 -3.11
C LYS A 46 26.00 -1.48 -1.66
N ARG A 47 25.36 -2.56 -1.18
CA ARG A 47 24.36 -3.47 -1.80
C ARG A 47 23.08 -3.48 -0.98
N GLU A 48 21.91 -3.44 -1.62
CA GLU A 48 20.64 -3.58 -0.89
C GLU A 48 20.25 -5.04 -0.57
N VAL A 49 21.04 -6.04 -1.01
CA VAL A 49 20.79 -7.49 -0.83
C VAL A 49 22.02 -8.14 -0.20
N TYR A 50 21.80 -8.89 0.88
CA TYR A 50 22.83 -9.45 1.76
C TYR A 50 22.99 -10.96 1.53
N GLY A 51 24.04 -11.33 0.80
CA GLY A 51 24.32 -12.74 0.50
C GLY A 51 23.28 -13.36 -0.44
N THR A 52 22.43 -14.24 0.10
CA THR A 52 21.43 -15.01 -0.64
C THR A 52 20.06 -14.31 -0.56
N ASP A 53 19.52 -13.90 -1.72
CA ASP A 53 18.25 -13.17 -1.85
C ASP A 53 17.06 -13.91 -1.20
N THR A 54 16.64 -13.44 -0.01
CA THR A 54 15.52 -13.97 0.78
C THR A 54 14.14 -13.46 0.36
N ARG A 55 14.04 -12.65 -0.70
CA ARG A 55 12.78 -11.97 -1.07
C ARG A 55 11.79 -12.91 -1.75
N PHE A 56 10.57 -12.98 -1.23
CA PHE A 56 9.49 -13.82 -1.76
C PHE A 56 8.59 -13.05 -2.73
N THR A 57 8.62 -13.43 -4.02
CA THR A 57 7.68 -12.88 -5.02
C THR A 57 6.29 -13.48 -4.83
N ILE A 58 5.29 -12.66 -4.49
CA ILE A 58 3.90 -13.11 -4.35
C ILE A 58 3.24 -13.13 -5.73
N THR A 59 3.46 -14.23 -6.46
CA THR A 59 2.92 -14.48 -7.80
C THR A 59 1.41 -14.75 -7.82
N ASP A 60 0.88 -15.37 -6.76
CA ASP A 60 -0.54 -15.65 -6.65
C ASP A 60 -1.35 -14.41 -6.23
N LYS A 61 -2.39 -14.19 -7.03
CA LYS A 61 -3.37 -13.10 -7.03
C LYS A 61 -4.23 -13.18 -5.77
N GLN A 62 -4.53 -14.41 -5.34
CA GLN A 62 -5.28 -14.68 -4.11
C GLN A 62 -4.56 -14.25 -2.83
N TYR A 63 -3.25 -14.05 -2.83
CA TYR A 63 -2.52 -13.50 -1.70
C TYR A 63 -2.19 -12.02 -1.94
N SER A 64 -1.59 -11.69 -3.10
CA SER A 64 -1.15 -10.33 -3.43
C SER A 64 -2.26 -9.28 -3.45
N THR A 65 -3.54 -9.66 -3.63
CA THR A 65 -4.69 -8.73 -3.53
C THR A 65 -5.58 -8.94 -2.29
N LYS A 66 -5.10 -9.66 -1.25
CA LYS A 66 -5.75 -9.78 0.07
C LYS A 66 -4.89 -9.17 1.17
N TYR A 67 -5.50 -8.83 2.31
CA TYR A 67 -4.79 -8.30 3.47
C TYR A 67 -3.85 -9.37 4.09
N PRO A 68 -2.60 -9.04 4.50
CA PRO A 68 -2.02 -7.70 4.58
C PRO A 68 -1.62 -7.12 3.21
N PHE A 69 -1.12 -7.95 2.30
CA PHE A 69 -0.49 -7.57 1.03
C PHE A 69 -1.22 -6.52 0.18
N SER A 70 -2.56 -6.49 0.22
CA SER A 70 -3.39 -5.47 -0.44
C SER A 70 -3.23 -4.03 0.08
N THR A 71 -2.54 -3.82 1.21
CA THR A 71 -2.23 -2.48 1.75
C THR A 71 -1.01 -1.85 1.06
N SER A 72 -0.13 -2.66 0.47
CA SER A 72 1.06 -2.21 -0.26
C SER A 72 0.66 -1.53 -1.57
N VAL A 73 1.32 -0.42 -1.89
CA VAL A 73 1.07 0.36 -3.11
C VAL A 73 2.37 0.70 -3.85
N LYS A 74 2.30 0.88 -5.18
CA LYS A 74 3.38 1.50 -5.99
C LYS A 74 3.05 2.99 -6.17
N ILE A 75 4.05 3.84 -6.08
CA ILE A 75 3.96 5.29 -6.32
C ILE A 75 4.51 5.58 -7.71
N SER A 76 3.94 6.55 -8.43
CA SER A 76 4.32 6.84 -9.82
C SER A 76 5.73 7.40 -10.00
N THR A 77 6.45 7.74 -8.94
CA THR A 77 7.89 8.10 -8.93
C THR A 77 8.82 6.88 -8.92
N GLY A 78 8.29 5.66 -8.72
CA GLY A 78 9.06 4.43 -8.58
C GLY A 78 9.01 3.82 -7.18
N CYS A 79 8.76 4.60 -6.14
CA CYS A 79 8.68 4.09 -4.76
C CYS A 79 7.48 3.15 -4.48
N SER A 80 7.51 2.56 -3.29
CA SER A 80 6.42 1.84 -2.64
C SER A 80 5.78 2.68 -1.53
N GLY A 81 4.65 2.21 -1.00
CA GLY A 81 3.94 2.82 0.12
C GLY A 81 3.04 1.83 0.83
N VAL A 82 2.41 2.27 1.92
CA VAL A 82 1.38 1.50 2.62
C VAL A 82 0.14 2.34 2.90
N LEU A 83 -1.06 1.78 2.66
CA LEU A 83 -2.33 2.37 3.08
C LEU A 83 -2.49 2.25 4.60
N ILE A 84 -2.51 3.40 5.29
CA ILE A 84 -2.67 3.50 6.75
C ILE A 84 -4.10 3.83 7.16
N THR A 85 -4.90 4.41 6.26
CA THR A 85 -6.35 4.65 6.42
C THR A 85 -7.09 4.47 5.08
N PRO A 86 -8.44 4.63 4.98
CA PRO A 86 -9.14 4.55 3.70
C PRO A 86 -8.72 5.58 2.64
N LYS A 87 -7.94 6.61 2.99
CA LYS A 87 -7.43 7.62 2.04
C LYS A 87 -5.93 7.87 2.12
N HIS A 88 -5.28 7.65 3.26
CA HIS A 88 -3.89 8.07 3.45
C HIS A 88 -2.89 6.94 3.20
N VAL A 89 -1.81 7.28 2.51
CA VAL A 89 -0.66 6.41 2.24
C VAL A 89 0.55 6.97 2.97
N LEU A 90 1.22 6.14 3.74
CA LEU A 90 2.54 6.42 4.30
C LEU A 90 3.62 5.92 3.33
N THR A 91 4.67 6.71 3.13
CA THR A 91 5.84 6.41 2.28
C THR A 91 7.06 7.20 2.79
N ALA A 92 8.20 7.10 2.10
CA ALA A 92 9.41 7.83 2.43
C ALA A 92 9.40 9.24 1.80
N ALA A 93 10.14 10.19 2.38
CA ALA A 93 10.17 11.58 1.90
C ALA A 93 11.02 11.73 0.63
N HIS A 94 12.12 10.99 0.49
CA HIS A 94 12.94 10.99 -0.72
C HIS A 94 12.19 10.52 -1.98
N CYS A 95 11.06 9.80 -1.81
CA CYS A 95 10.20 9.35 -2.91
C CYS A 95 9.44 10.48 -3.62
N ILE A 96 9.51 11.70 -3.10
CA ILE A 96 8.79 12.90 -3.56
C ILE A 96 9.57 14.21 -3.39
N HIS A 97 10.66 14.25 -2.61
CA HIS A 97 11.42 15.47 -2.31
C HIS A 97 12.90 15.15 -2.16
N ASP A 98 13.81 15.84 -2.85
CA ASP A 98 15.25 15.50 -2.83
C ASP A 98 16.00 16.02 -1.58
N GLY A 99 15.30 16.75 -0.70
CA GLY A 99 15.86 17.45 0.46
C GLY A 99 16.12 18.93 0.22
N LYS A 100 15.98 19.42 -1.01
CA LYS A 100 15.96 20.85 -1.39
C LYS A 100 14.63 21.25 -2.04
N ASP A 101 14.12 20.43 -2.97
CA ASP A 101 12.83 20.66 -3.64
C ASP A 101 12.09 19.35 -3.99
N TYR A 102 10.83 19.47 -4.39
CA TYR A 102 9.97 18.35 -4.79
C TYR A 102 10.37 17.79 -6.17
N LEU A 103 10.33 16.46 -6.29
CA LEU A 103 10.67 15.76 -7.51
C LEU A 103 9.69 16.08 -8.66
N ASP A 104 10.19 15.95 -9.89
CA ASP A 104 9.42 16.17 -11.10
C ASP A 104 8.11 15.35 -11.12
N GLY A 105 7.02 16.04 -11.43
CA GLY A 105 5.71 15.42 -11.56
C GLY A 105 4.98 15.10 -10.25
N VAL A 106 5.46 15.54 -9.07
CA VAL A 106 4.73 15.38 -7.78
C VAL A 106 3.33 16.03 -7.82
N GLN A 107 3.14 17.13 -8.55
CA GLN A 107 1.81 17.71 -8.81
C GLN A 107 0.84 16.73 -9.51
N LYS A 108 1.37 15.72 -10.20
CA LYS A 108 0.65 14.69 -10.98
C LYS A 108 0.83 13.29 -10.36
N LEU A 109 1.24 13.23 -9.09
CA LEU A 109 1.53 12.00 -8.35
C LEU A 109 0.31 11.07 -8.29
N ARG A 110 0.56 9.79 -8.54
CA ARG A 110 -0.45 8.73 -8.52
C ARG A 110 0.03 7.56 -7.68
N VAL A 111 -0.92 6.93 -6.99
CA VAL A 111 -0.71 5.71 -6.22
C VAL A 111 -1.48 4.56 -6.87
N GLY A 112 -0.76 3.48 -7.15
CA GLY A 112 -1.23 2.28 -7.82
C GLY A 112 -1.43 1.14 -6.83
N ILE A 113 -2.67 0.68 -6.70
CA ILE A 113 -3.04 -0.45 -5.81
C ILE A 113 -3.27 -1.69 -6.67
N LEU A 114 -2.57 -2.78 -6.35
CA LEU A 114 -2.66 -4.02 -7.10
C LEU A 114 -4.06 -4.65 -6.95
N LYS A 115 -4.74 -4.91 -8.08
CA LYS A 115 -6.09 -5.49 -8.09
C LYS A 115 -6.26 -6.53 -9.19
N GLU A 116 -7.07 -7.54 -8.92
CA GLU A 116 -7.53 -8.49 -9.92
C GLU A 116 -8.35 -7.80 -11.03
N LYS A 117 -8.20 -8.28 -12.26
CA LYS A 117 -8.96 -7.77 -13.40
C LYS A 117 -10.40 -8.30 -13.36
N SER A 118 -11.33 -7.50 -12.86
CA SER A 118 -12.76 -7.82 -12.82
C SER A 118 -13.32 -8.12 -14.22
N ARG A 119 -14.00 -9.26 -14.40
CA ARG A 119 -14.56 -9.75 -15.68
C ARG A 119 -15.77 -8.95 -16.23
N ARG A 120 -15.79 -7.63 -16.11
CA ARG A 120 -16.93 -6.76 -16.44
C ARG A 120 -16.68 -6.01 -17.76
N GLY A 121 -16.99 -6.63 -18.91
CA GLY A 121 -16.77 -5.99 -20.23
C GLY A 121 -17.27 -6.75 -21.47
N LYS A 122 -16.76 -7.97 -21.74
CA LYS A 122 -17.18 -8.77 -22.92
C LYS A 122 -18.56 -9.43 -22.72
N GLY A 123 -19.59 -8.59 -22.73
CA GLY A 123 -21.00 -8.97 -22.55
C GLY A 123 -22.00 -7.85 -22.91
N GLY A 124 -21.58 -6.84 -23.70
CA GLY A 124 -22.45 -5.80 -24.22
C GLY A 124 -23.36 -6.37 -25.31
N LYS A 125 -24.65 -6.52 -25.01
CA LYS A 125 -25.66 -7.11 -25.91
C LYS A 125 -25.66 -6.45 -27.29
N GLY A 126 -25.53 -7.26 -28.35
CA GLY A 126 -26.12 -6.89 -29.64
C GLY A 126 -27.62 -6.64 -29.42
N ARG A 127 -28.15 -5.52 -29.93
CA ARG A 127 -29.55 -5.15 -29.75
C ARG A 127 -30.43 -6.10 -30.55
N GLY A 128 -31.10 -7.04 -29.86
CA GLY A 128 -32.19 -7.80 -30.45
C GLY A 128 -33.28 -6.83 -30.91
N GLY A 129 -33.68 -6.92 -32.18
CA GLY A 129 -34.74 -6.09 -32.74
C GLY A 129 -36.07 -6.39 -32.04
N ARG A 130 -36.54 -5.48 -31.20
CA ARG A 130 -37.86 -5.56 -30.57
C ARG A 130 -38.88 -4.96 -31.52
N GLU A 131 -39.21 -5.73 -32.56
CA GLU A 131 -40.18 -5.34 -33.58
C GLU A 131 -41.54 -5.04 -32.93
N LYS A 132 -42.14 -3.90 -33.30
CA LYS A 132 -43.38 -3.42 -32.70
C LYS A 132 -44.58 -4.11 -33.36
N GLY A 133 -45.31 -4.92 -32.62
CA GLY A 133 -46.54 -5.53 -33.11
C GLY A 133 -47.56 -4.50 -33.56
N LYS A 134 -48.10 -4.67 -34.78
CA LYS A 134 -49.31 -3.99 -35.26
C LYS A 134 -50.49 -4.95 -35.17
N ARG A 135 -51.50 -4.61 -34.37
CA ARG A 135 -52.83 -5.23 -34.46
C ARG A 135 -53.51 -4.78 -35.76
N ARG A 136 -54.10 -5.70 -36.50
CA ARG A 136 -55.26 -5.48 -37.38
C ARG A 136 -56.30 -6.58 -37.13
N LYS A 137 -57.55 -6.32 -37.52
CA LYS A 137 -58.76 -7.07 -37.13
C LYS A 137 -59.71 -7.14 -38.33
N GLY A 138 -60.45 -8.24 -38.48
CA GLY A 138 -61.36 -8.52 -39.61
C GLY A 138 -60.76 -9.55 -40.57
N ASP A 139 -61.54 -10.48 -41.15
CA ASP A 139 -62.97 -10.80 -40.96
C ASP A 139 -63.22 -12.33 -41.07
N LYS A 140 -64.49 -12.76 -41.18
CA LYS A 140 -65.03 -14.15 -41.29
C LYS A 140 -64.35 -15.03 -42.38
N THR A 141 -64.54 -16.34 -42.51
CA THR A 141 -65.69 -17.27 -42.27
C THR A 141 -65.19 -18.66 -41.83
N ILE A 142 -65.83 -19.36 -40.88
CA ILE A 142 -66.86 -20.42 -41.08
C ILE A 142 -66.33 -21.61 -41.94
N GLU A 143 -66.32 -22.89 -41.51
CA GLU A 143 -66.87 -23.48 -40.26
C GLU A 143 -65.81 -24.16 -39.33
N GLU A 144 -65.70 -25.47 -39.02
CA GLU A 144 -66.29 -26.74 -39.52
C GLU A 144 -66.08 -27.90 -38.49
N ALA A 145 -66.92 -28.96 -38.52
CA ALA A 145 -66.92 -30.14 -37.63
C ALA A 145 -67.68 -31.33 -38.30
N PRO A 146 -67.53 -32.65 -37.94
CA PRO A 146 -67.31 -33.16 -36.57
C PRO A 146 -66.49 -34.48 -36.35
N GLU A 147 -66.29 -34.81 -35.07
CA GLU A 147 -66.35 -36.14 -34.38
C GLU A 147 -65.43 -37.38 -34.64
N MET A 148 -65.37 -38.18 -33.54
CA MET A 148 -65.14 -39.64 -33.35
C MET A 148 -63.73 -40.30 -33.23
N ASP A 149 -63.51 -40.82 -32.01
CA ASP A 149 -63.08 -42.16 -31.58
C ASP A 149 -61.65 -42.76 -31.75
N ASP A 150 -61.05 -42.96 -30.56
CA ASP A 150 -60.60 -44.24 -29.95
C ASP A 150 -59.25 -44.94 -30.31
N ASN A 151 -58.71 -45.53 -29.24
CA ASN A 151 -57.84 -46.70 -29.07
C ASN A 151 -56.34 -46.75 -29.46
N GLY A 152 -55.56 -47.32 -28.52
CA GLY A 152 -54.79 -48.53 -28.80
C GLY A 152 -53.44 -48.43 -29.54
N GLY A 153 -52.46 -47.68 -29.02
CA GLY A 153 -51.22 -47.35 -29.76
C GLY A 153 -49.85 -47.69 -29.14
N LYS A 154 -49.64 -48.82 -28.44
CA LYS A 154 -48.30 -49.21 -27.93
C LYS A 154 -47.33 -49.51 -29.11
N LYS A 155 -46.29 -48.71 -29.33
CA LYS A 155 -45.16 -49.06 -30.24
C LYS A 155 -43.87 -48.25 -29.98
N ASP A 156 -42.82 -48.96 -29.58
CA ASP A 156 -41.50 -48.39 -29.28
C ASP A 156 -40.79 -47.80 -30.51
N ARG A 157 -40.31 -46.56 -30.39
CA ARG A 157 -39.43 -45.93 -31.41
C ARG A 157 -38.23 -45.19 -30.80
N LYS A 158 -37.16 -45.97 -30.57
CA LYS A 158 -35.73 -45.59 -30.58
C LYS A 158 -35.43 -44.10 -30.33
N GLY A 159 -35.13 -43.74 -29.07
CA GLY A 159 -34.66 -42.41 -28.72
C GLY A 159 -33.32 -42.05 -29.38
N LYS A 160 -33.33 -41.28 -30.48
CA LYS A 160 -32.11 -40.66 -31.02
C LYS A 160 -31.69 -39.47 -30.16
N GLY A 161 -30.43 -39.48 -29.74
CA GLY A 161 -29.96 -38.63 -28.64
C GLY A 161 -29.88 -37.13 -28.96
N LYS A 162 -30.13 -36.32 -27.93
CA LYS A 162 -29.52 -35.00 -27.78
C LYS A 162 -28.63 -35.02 -26.54
N THR A 163 -27.43 -35.59 -26.70
CA THR A 163 -26.36 -35.54 -25.69
C THR A 163 -26.16 -34.08 -25.29
N ARG A 164 -26.58 -33.73 -24.07
CA ARG A 164 -26.34 -32.39 -23.52
C ARG A 164 -24.83 -32.24 -23.35
N LYS A 165 -24.16 -31.72 -24.38
CA LYS A 165 -22.73 -31.37 -24.33
C LYS A 165 -22.55 -30.40 -23.16
N SER A 166 -22.14 -30.95 -22.03
CA SER A 166 -21.73 -30.16 -20.88
C SER A 166 -20.67 -29.20 -21.39
N ARG A 167 -21.01 -27.90 -21.41
CA ARG A 167 -20.03 -26.86 -21.67
C ARG A 167 -19.14 -26.80 -20.44
N SER A 168 -18.20 -27.73 -20.39
CA SER A 168 -17.07 -27.72 -19.48
C SER A 168 -16.57 -26.29 -19.44
N ARG A 169 -16.72 -25.66 -18.29
CA ARG A 169 -16.20 -24.33 -18.05
C ARG A 169 -14.69 -24.50 -17.97
N ARG A 170 -14.02 -24.53 -19.14
CA ARG A 170 -12.57 -24.28 -19.24
C ARG A 170 -12.28 -23.16 -18.27
N SER A 171 -11.40 -23.41 -17.32
CA SER A 171 -11.01 -22.48 -16.27
C SER A 171 -10.28 -21.30 -16.92
N VAL A 172 -11.05 -20.36 -17.49
CA VAL A 172 -10.51 -19.20 -18.21
C VAL A 172 -9.63 -18.43 -17.23
N GLU A 173 -8.33 -18.56 -17.44
CA GLU A 173 -7.29 -18.12 -16.53
C GLU A 173 -7.53 -16.66 -16.12
N SER A 174 -7.47 -16.37 -14.82
CA SER A 174 -7.58 -14.99 -14.37
C SER A 174 -6.36 -14.22 -14.92
N GLY A 175 -6.58 -13.11 -15.62
CA GLY A 175 -5.47 -12.28 -16.09
C GLY A 175 -4.58 -11.85 -14.92
N LYS A 176 -3.28 -11.62 -15.17
CA LYS A 176 -2.36 -11.06 -14.16
C LYS A 176 -2.97 -9.80 -13.52
N PRO A 177 -2.81 -9.57 -12.21
CA PRO A 177 -3.29 -8.36 -11.54
C PRO A 177 -2.70 -7.10 -12.19
N SER A 178 -3.30 -5.96 -11.92
CA SER A 178 -2.82 -4.67 -12.45
C SER A 178 -3.07 -3.55 -11.46
N PHE A 179 -2.16 -2.58 -11.42
CA PHE A 179 -2.31 -1.38 -10.62
C PHE A 179 -3.55 -0.59 -11.04
N LYS A 180 -4.45 -0.37 -10.08
CA LYS A 180 -5.48 0.67 -10.20
C LYS A 180 -4.92 1.96 -9.61
N TRP A 181 -4.55 2.87 -10.50
CA TRP A 181 -4.02 4.18 -10.13
C TRP A 181 -5.11 5.13 -9.63
N THR A 182 -4.78 5.89 -8.59
CA THR A 182 -5.56 6.99 -8.02
C THR A 182 -4.65 8.21 -7.90
N LYS A 183 -5.15 9.41 -8.22
CA LYS A 183 -4.42 10.68 -8.00
C LYS A 183 -4.30 11.00 -6.51
N VAL A 184 -3.18 11.59 -6.12
CA VAL A 184 -3.00 12.28 -4.84
C VAL A 184 -3.78 13.61 -4.85
N LYS A 185 -4.25 14.07 -3.68
CA LYS A 185 -4.90 15.38 -3.44
C LYS A 185 -3.90 16.37 -2.87
N GLN A 186 -3.20 15.95 -1.83
CA GLN A 186 -2.15 16.69 -1.13
C GLN A 186 -1.11 15.73 -0.57
N THR A 187 0.07 16.28 -0.27
CA THR A 187 1.27 15.57 0.17
C THR A 187 1.88 16.35 1.34
N GLN A 188 2.18 15.69 2.45
CA GLN A 188 2.78 16.30 3.65
C GLN A 188 4.17 15.71 3.91
N VAL A 189 5.15 16.59 4.17
CA VAL A 189 6.58 16.26 4.38
C VAL A 189 7.12 17.05 5.59
N PRO A 190 7.78 16.41 6.57
CA PRO A 190 8.35 17.10 7.73
C PRO A 190 9.55 17.96 7.30
N LYS A 191 9.75 19.12 7.94
CA LYS A 191 10.87 20.02 7.61
C LYS A 191 12.22 19.44 8.03
N GLY A 192 12.27 18.50 8.97
CA GLY A 192 13.48 17.71 9.26
C GLY A 192 14.03 16.87 8.10
N TRP A 193 13.27 16.69 7.01
CA TRP A 193 13.82 16.11 5.77
C TRP A 193 14.67 17.10 4.94
N PHE A 194 14.57 18.41 5.20
CA PHE A 194 15.17 19.44 4.37
C PHE A 194 16.63 19.68 4.77
N LYS A 195 17.53 19.70 3.77
CA LYS A 195 19.00 19.74 3.93
C LYS A 195 19.57 21.00 4.57
N GLY A 196 18.74 22.04 4.78
CA GLY A 196 19.07 23.25 5.56
C GLY A 196 18.35 23.34 6.91
N VAL A 197 17.80 22.23 7.40
CA VAL A 197 17.11 22.10 8.69
C VAL A 197 17.62 20.87 9.48
N ALA A 198 18.13 19.87 8.77
CA ALA A 198 18.34 18.53 9.32
C ALA A 198 19.69 18.27 10.03
N ASP A 199 20.76 19.02 9.73
CA ASP A 199 22.10 18.89 10.34
C ASP A 199 22.66 17.45 10.51
N GLY A 200 22.34 16.57 9.56
CA GLY A 200 22.73 15.15 9.53
C GLY A 200 21.59 14.18 9.86
N LEU A 201 20.54 14.65 10.54
CA LEU A 201 19.36 13.89 10.97
C LEU A 201 18.32 13.67 9.86
N ALA A 202 18.68 13.92 8.58
CA ALA A 202 17.70 13.87 7.48
C ALA A 202 17.06 12.47 7.33
N ALA A 203 17.84 11.41 7.55
CA ALA A 203 17.35 10.02 7.53
C ALA A 203 16.23 9.79 8.56
N ASP A 204 16.33 10.41 9.74
CA ASP A 204 15.36 10.29 10.84
C ASP A 204 13.97 10.85 10.43
N TYR A 205 13.94 11.73 9.42
CA TYR A 205 12.74 12.39 8.91
C TYR A 205 12.35 11.95 7.48
N ASP A 206 12.87 10.83 6.99
CA ASP A 206 12.55 10.27 5.66
C ASP A 206 11.17 9.56 5.62
N TYR A 207 10.11 10.28 5.95
CA TYR A 207 8.72 9.83 5.87
C TYR A 207 7.78 10.93 5.35
N ALA A 208 6.72 10.53 4.67
CA ALA A 208 5.72 11.44 4.11
C ALA A 208 4.34 10.77 4.01
N VAL A 209 3.28 11.60 4.05
CA VAL A 209 1.88 11.16 3.91
C VAL A 209 1.25 11.73 2.65
N LEU A 210 0.55 10.88 1.89
CA LEU A 210 -0.20 11.24 0.69
C LEU A 210 -1.70 11.02 0.92
N GLU A 211 -2.54 12.07 0.80
CA GLU A 211 -4.00 11.87 0.73
C GLU A 211 -4.41 11.48 -0.70
N LEU A 212 -5.12 10.36 -0.84
CA LEU A 212 -5.72 9.96 -2.11
C LEU A 212 -7.06 10.66 -2.37
N LYS A 213 -7.23 11.21 -3.58
CA LYS A 213 -8.50 11.82 -4.04
C LYS A 213 -9.72 10.90 -3.95
N LYS A 214 -9.51 9.59 -3.88
CA LYS A 214 -10.59 8.59 -3.82
C LYS A 214 -10.19 7.40 -2.98
N ALA A 215 -10.99 7.10 -1.96
CA ALA A 215 -10.80 5.93 -1.12
C ALA A 215 -10.81 4.63 -1.96
N PRO A 216 -9.72 3.85 -2.01
CA PRO A 216 -9.73 2.54 -2.64
C PRO A 216 -10.53 1.54 -1.80
N LYS A 217 -11.32 0.70 -2.47
CA LYS A 217 -11.96 -0.46 -1.83
C LYS A 217 -10.92 -1.57 -1.59
N VAL A 218 -10.13 -1.43 -0.52
CA VAL A 218 -9.22 -2.41 0.11
C VAL A 218 -9.22 -2.16 1.63
N LYS A 219 -8.56 -3.03 2.41
CA LYS A 219 -8.22 -2.72 3.79
C LYS A 219 -6.95 -1.85 3.84
N PHE A 220 -6.78 -1.12 4.94
CA PHE A 220 -5.55 -0.43 5.35
C PHE A 220 -4.90 -1.20 6.52
N MET A 221 -3.76 -0.73 7.03
CA MET A 221 -3.12 -1.25 8.25
C MET A 221 -2.87 -0.13 9.26
N ASP A 222 -3.38 -0.32 10.47
CA ASP A 222 -3.25 0.61 11.58
C ASP A 222 -1.78 0.90 11.94
N LEU A 223 -1.51 2.08 12.46
CA LEU A 223 -0.20 2.47 13.00
C LEU A 223 0.06 1.87 14.39
N GLY A 224 1.33 1.84 14.79
CA GLY A 224 1.79 1.45 16.11
C GLY A 224 3.17 2.02 16.43
N ILE A 225 3.44 2.14 17.72
CA ILE A 225 4.74 2.49 18.29
C ILE A 225 5.33 1.22 18.91
N ILE A 226 6.65 1.10 18.97
CA ILE A 226 7.36 0.13 19.80
C ILE A 226 8.42 0.88 20.62
N PRO A 227 8.45 0.73 21.96
CA PRO A 227 9.48 1.32 22.83
C PRO A 227 10.91 0.92 22.44
N SER A 228 11.17 -0.38 22.25
CA SER A 228 12.49 -0.91 21.85
C SER A 228 12.39 -2.17 20.97
N VAL A 229 13.39 -2.42 20.12
CA VAL A 229 13.57 -3.68 19.37
C VAL A 229 13.53 -4.93 20.26
N LYS A 230 13.88 -4.81 21.54
CA LYS A 230 13.81 -5.90 22.53
C LYS A 230 12.38 -6.42 22.76
N GLU A 231 11.36 -5.61 22.45
CA GLU A 231 9.94 -5.98 22.53
C GLU A 231 9.37 -6.54 21.20
N LEU A 232 10.19 -6.63 20.14
CA LEU A 232 9.73 -7.16 18.84
C LEU A 232 9.24 -8.62 18.96
N PRO A 233 8.01 -8.94 18.52
CA PRO A 233 7.49 -10.31 18.55
C PRO A 233 8.40 -11.29 17.80
N ALA A 234 9.14 -12.11 18.56
CA ALA A 234 10.18 -13.01 18.08
C ALA A 234 11.24 -12.31 17.19
N GLY A 235 11.64 -11.09 17.58
CA GLY A 235 12.74 -10.30 17.02
C GLY A 235 12.54 -9.77 15.60
N ARG A 236 11.38 -10.04 14.98
CA ARG A 236 11.22 -9.97 13.52
C ARG A 236 10.25 -8.91 13.03
N ILE A 237 10.68 -8.23 11.97
CA ILE A 237 9.88 -7.29 11.19
C ILE A 237 9.47 -7.92 9.84
N HIS A 238 8.46 -7.33 9.22
CA HIS A 238 7.94 -7.72 7.92
C HIS A 238 7.68 -6.48 7.06
N PHE A 239 7.89 -6.55 5.75
CA PHE A 239 7.32 -5.58 4.82
C PHE A 239 7.00 -6.19 3.46
N SER A 240 6.27 -5.44 2.63
CA SER A 240 5.93 -5.83 1.26
C SER A 240 5.88 -4.60 0.35
N GLY A 241 6.63 -4.67 -0.74
CA GLY A 241 6.87 -3.56 -1.66
C GLY A 241 6.99 -4.05 -3.11
N PHE A 242 7.33 -3.13 -4.01
CA PHE A 242 7.37 -3.34 -5.44
C PHE A 242 8.74 -3.01 -6.02
N ASP A 243 9.70 -3.87 -5.71
CA ASP A 243 11.09 -3.80 -6.16
C ASP A 243 11.21 -3.71 -7.70
N ASP A 244 12.06 -2.82 -8.18
CA ASP A 244 12.18 -2.51 -9.62
C ASP A 244 12.85 -3.63 -10.44
N ASP A 245 13.57 -4.55 -9.80
CA ASP A 245 14.10 -5.76 -10.44
C ASP A 245 13.03 -6.87 -10.63
N ARG A 246 11.85 -6.72 -10.01
CA ARG A 246 10.73 -7.68 -10.07
C ARG A 246 9.43 -6.99 -10.56
N PRO A 247 9.47 -6.21 -11.66
CA PRO A 247 8.48 -5.19 -11.99
C PRO A 247 7.05 -5.73 -12.10
N GLY A 248 6.12 -5.06 -11.42
CA GLY A 248 4.70 -5.40 -11.40
C GLY A 248 4.29 -6.56 -10.49
N ASN A 249 5.25 -7.25 -9.85
CA ASN A 249 4.97 -8.25 -8.83
C ASN A 249 5.11 -7.61 -7.44
N LEU A 250 4.33 -8.09 -6.47
CA LEU A 250 4.53 -7.72 -5.06
C LEU A 250 5.59 -8.63 -4.44
N VAL A 251 6.51 -8.05 -3.67
CA VAL A 251 7.67 -8.73 -3.09
C VAL A 251 7.61 -8.59 -1.56
N TYR A 252 7.45 -9.72 -0.86
CA TYR A 252 7.39 -9.82 0.60
C TYR A 252 8.71 -10.31 1.18
N ARG A 253 9.05 -9.85 2.38
CA ARG A 253 10.20 -10.33 3.15
C ARG A 253 10.01 -10.15 4.65
N PHE A 254 10.90 -10.79 5.40
CA PHE A 254 11.00 -10.68 6.85
C PHE A 254 12.45 -10.95 7.27
N CYS A 255 12.88 -10.29 8.32
CA CYS A 255 14.23 -10.41 8.90
C CYS A 255 14.15 -10.06 10.39
N SER A 256 15.21 -10.35 11.13
CA SER A 256 15.43 -9.74 12.43
C SER A 256 15.88 -8.29 12.27
N VAL A 257 15.56 -7.45 13.25
CA VAL A 257 16.27 -6.17 13.41
C VAL A 257 17.57 -6.44 14.18
N SER A 258 18.65 -5.76 13.82
CA SER A 258 19.94 -5.86 14.51
C SER A 258 20.02 -4.85 15.64
N ASP A 259 19.80 -3.57 15.33
CA ASP A 259 19.88 -2.45 16.28
C ASP A 259 18.85 -1.36 15.98
N GLU A 260 18.73 -0.39 16.89
CA GLU A 260 17.91 0.81 16.74
C GLU A 260 18.65 2.06 17.21
N SER A 261 18.42 3.19 16.53
CA SER A 261 18.54 4.52 17.15
C SER A 261 17.17 4.95 17.67
N ASN A 262 17.06 6.15 18.24
CA ASN A 262 15.76 6.75 18.63
C ASN A 262 14.76 6.75 17.47
N ASP A 263 15.24 6.95 16.24
CA ASP A 263 14.42 7.25 15.07
C ASP A 263 14.60 6.29 13.88
N LEU A 264 15.56 5.35 13.93
CA LEU A 264 15.88 4.39 12.85
C LEU A 264 15.96 2.95 13.36
N LEU A 265 15.60 1.98 12.51
CA LEU A 265 15.86 0.55 12.68
C LEU A 265 16.95 0.09 11.70
N TYR A 266 17.99 -0.55 12.22
CA TYR A 266 19.12 -1.09 11.47
C TYR A 266 18.93 -2.60 11.25
N GLN A 267 18.80 -3.03 9.99
CA GLN A 267 18.30 -4.37 9.69
C GLN A 267 18.73 -4.89 8.30
N TYR A 268 18.77 -6.21 8.18
CA TYR A 268 19.32 -6.91 7.01
C TYR A 268 18.25 -7.57 6.12
N CYS A 269 17.01 -7.05 6.07
CA CYS A 269 16.04 -7.51 5.05
C CYS A 269 16.50 -7.07 3.67
N ASP A 270 16.57 -8.02 2.74
CA ASP A 270 16.90 -7.76 1.34
C ASP A 270 15.93 -6.79 0.66
N ALA A 271 16.47 -5.76 0.02
CA ALA A 271 15.73 -4.72 -0.67
C ALA A 271 16.27 -4.49 -2.09
N LYS A 272 15.59 -3.63 -2.85
CA LYS A 272 16.01 -3.10 -4.16
C LYS A 272 15.35 -1.75 -4.42
N PRO A 273 15.75 -1.00 -5.46
CA PRO A 273 15.13 0.28 -5.78
C PRO A 273 13.63 0.12 -5.95
N GLY A 274 12.88 1.16 -5.61
CA GLY A 274 11.42 1.15 -5.63
C GLY A 274 10.75 0.39 -4.48
N SER A 275 11.49 -0.34 -3.63
CA SER A 275 10.97 -0.87 -2.35
C SER A 275 10.90 0.20 -1.26
N SER A 276 11.64 1.31 -1.39
CA SER A 276 11.58 2.51 -0.57
C SER A 276 10.15 3.02 -0.34
N GLY A 277 9.87 3.49 0.87
CA GLY A 277 8.53 3.83 1.36
C GLY A 277 7.66 2.64 1.77
N SER A 278 8.12 1.39 1.65
CA SER A 278 7.34 0.23 2.12
C SER A 278 7.06 0.29 3.63
N GLY A 279 5.82 0.05 4.02
CA GLY A 279 5.44 -0.01 5.43
C GLY A 279 6.00 -1.23 6.14
N VAL A 280 6.83 -1.00 7.16
CA VAL A 280 7.37 -2.03 8.05
C VAL A 280 6.37 -2.32 9.16
N TYR A 281 5.98 -3.58 9.32
CA TYR A 281 5.00 -4.03 10.32
C TYR A 281 5.46 -5.23 11.13
N ILE A 282 4.88 -5.35 12.32
CA ILE A 282 4.99 -6.54 13.17
C ILE A 282 3.67 -7.29 13.26
N ARG A 283 3.69 -8.46 13.90
CA ARG A 283 2.51 -9.29 14.17
C ARG A 283 2.29 -9.41 15.68
N LEU A 284 1.36 -8.63 16.20
CA LEU A 284 0.93 -8.71 17.59
C LEU A 284 -0.20 -9.74 17.75
N LYS A 285 -0.15 -10.54 18.81
CA LYS A 285 -1.27 -11.37 19.24
C LYS A 285 -2.20 -10.51 20.09
N GLU A 286 -3.49 -10.47 19.78
CA GLU A 286 -4.46 -9.70 20.56
C GLU A 286 -4.62 -10.30 21.97
N PRO A 287 -4.51 -9.53 23.07
CA PRO A 287 -4.76 -10.01 24.43
C PRO A 287 -6.14 -10.68 24.55
N GLY A 288 -6.19 -11.81 25.27
CA GLY A 288 -7.39 -12.63 25.44
C GLY A 288 -7.95 -13.30 24.16
N LYS A 289 -7.33 -13.15 22.99
CA LYS A 289 -7.90 -13.58 21.70
C LYS A 289 -6.92 -14.46 20.91
N LYS A 290 -7.46 -15.39 20.11
CA LYS A 290 -6.70 -16.19 19.14
C LYS A 290 -6.43 -15.44 17.80
N LYS A 291 -6.50 -14.10 17.81
CA LYS A 291 -6.36 -13.23 16.63
C LYS A 291 -4.99 -12.56 16.60
N TRP A 292 -4.48 -12.33 15.39
CA TRP A 292 -3.21 -11.62 15.15
C TRP A 292 -3.48 -10.32 14.42
N LYS A 293 -3.20 -9.19 15.09
CA LYS A 293 -3.23 -7.85 14.51
C LYS A 293 -1.86 -7.52 13.92
N ARG A 294 -1.82 -6.69 12.88
CA ARG A 294 -0.58 -6.09 12.38
C ARG A 294 -0.68 -4.58 12.57
N LYS A 295 0.37 -3.97 13.10
CA LYS A 295 0.55 -2.52 13.20
C LYS A 295 1.79 -2.14 12.38
N ILE A 296 1.71 -1.05 11.62
CA ILE A 296 2.85 -0.41 10.95
C ILE A 296 3.66 0.33 12.02
N ILE A 297 4.96 0.07 12.07
CA ILE A 297 5.89 0.58 13.10
C ILE A 297 7.04 1.40 12.50
N GLY A 298 7.14 1.45 11.17
CA GLY A 298 8.17 2.20 10.47
C GLY A 298 7.98 2.24 8.96
N VAL A 299 8.83 3.04 8.32
CA VAL A 299 8.88 3.25 6.87
C VAL A 299 10.24 2.81 6.36
N PHE A 300 10.28 1.84 5.46
CA PHE A 300 11.54 1.42 4.83
C PHE A 300 12.11 2.57 3.99
N SER A 301 13.32 3.05 4.31
CA SER A 301 13.98 4.14 3.58
C SER A 301 14.81 3.56 2.43
N GLY A 302 15.92 2.91 2.74
CA GLY A 302 16.89 2.42 1.76
C GLY A 302 18.17 1.94 2.42
N HIS A 303 19.26 1.93 1.67
CA HIS A 303 20.61 1.53 2.14
C HIS A 303 21.38 2.72 2.70
N GLN A 304 22.02 2.58 3.86
CA GLN A 304 22.80 3.62 4.52
C GLN A 304 24.06 3.03 5.20
N TRP A 305 25.15 3.77 5.15
CA TRP A 305 26.38 3.49 5.90
C TRP A 305 26.32 4.23 7.23
N VAL A 306 26.45 3.52 8.35
CA VAL A 306 26.28 4.08 9.70
C VAL A 306 27.30 3.47 10.65
N ASP A 307 27.98 4.31 11.42
CA ASP A 307 28.68 3.89 12.64
C ASP A 307 27.67 3.87 13.79
N VAL A 308 27.23 2.67 14.15
CA VAL A 308 26.24 2.44 15.23
C VAL A 308 26.91 2.37 16.61
N ASN A 309 28.22 2.08 16.65
CA ASN A 309 28.97 1.87 17.90
C ASN A 309 29.66 3.14 18.40
N GLY A 310 29.78 4.18 17.57
CA GLY A 310 30.55 5.38 17.85
C GLY A 310 32.07 5.14 17.86
N ASN A 311 32.53 4.06 17.25
CA ASN A 311 33.94 3.64 17.22
C ASN A 311 34.66 3.96 15.91
N GLY A 312 33.98 4.61 14.95
CA GLY A 312 34.46 4.92 13.61
C GLY A 312 34.19 3.84 12.55
N GLU A 313 33.69 2.66 12.93
CA GLU A 313 33.46 1.54 12.00
C GLU A 313 32.07 1.64 11.34
N GLN A 314 32.00 2.25 10.15
CA GLN A 314 30.76 2.29 9.37
C GLN A 314 30.36 0.90 8.87
N GLN A 315 29.21 0.40 9.32
CA GLN A 315 28.57 -0.82 8.82
C GLN A 315 27.45 -0.47 7.82
N ASP A 316 27.13 -1.40 6.92
CA ASP A 316 26.21 -1.17 5.81
C ASP A 316 24.83 -1.78 6.07
N TYR A 317 23.85 -0.94 6.43
CA TYR A 317 22.51 -1.37 6.80
C TYR A 317 21.46 -0.94 5.77
N ASN A 318 20.44 -1.78 5.58
CA ASN A 318 19.15 -1.28 5.11
C ASN A 318 18.42 -0.66 6.32
N VAL A 319 17.86 0.53 6.15
CA VAL A 319 17.32 1.35 7.23
C VAL A 319 15.81 1.55 7.08
N ALA A 320 15.09 1.54 8.20
CA ALA A 320 13.69 1.95 8.25
C ALA A 320 13.46 3.01 9.36
N VAL A 321 12.78 4.09 9.02
CA VAL A 321 12.40 5.15 9.97
C VAL A 321 11.39 4.59 10.99
N ARG A 322 11.69 4.67 12.29
CA ARG A 322 10.80 4.30 13.39
C ARG A 322 9.61 5.25 13.47
N ILE A 323 8.43 4.72 13.82
CA ILE A 323 7.29 5.52 14.28
C ILE A 323 7.41 5.69 15.80
N THR A 324 8.08 6.77 16.20
CA THR A 324 8.15 7.27 17.58
C THR A 324 6.79 7.90 17.99
N PRO A 325 6.54 8.18 19.28
CA PRO A 325 5.31 8.85 19.72
C PRO A 325 5.03 10.18 19.02
N LEU A 326 6.08 10.99 18.79
CA LEU A 326 5.97 12.29 18.12
C LEU A 326 5.59 12.12 16.64
N LYS A 327 6.25 11.19 15.93
CA LYS A 327 5.90 10.84 14.54
C LYS A 327 4.50 10.27 14.42
N TYR A 328 4.07 9.43 15.38
CA TYR A 328 2.71 8.91 15.44
C TYR A 328 1.68 10.05 15.56
N ALA A 329 1.89 10.98 16.50
CA ALA A 329 1.00 12.13 16.70
C ALA A 329 0.92 13.02 15.45
N GLN A 330 2.07 13.35 14.83
CA GLN A 330 2.12 14.17 13.63
C GLN A 330 1.46 13.49 12.41
N ILE A 331 1.76 12.20 12.16
CA ILE A 331 1.11 11.43 11.10
C ILE A 331 -0.39 11.30 11.34
N CYS A 332 -0.82 11.10 12.59
CA CYS A 332 -2.24 11.07 12.93
C CYS A 332 -2.91 12.43 12.67
N TYR A 333 -2.31 13.54 13.10
CA TYR A 333 -2.82 14.88 12.84
C TYR A 333 -2.97 15.14 11.33
N TRP A 334 -2.01 14.74 10.50
CA TRP A 334 -2.11 14.82 9.03
C TRP A 334 -3.24 13.98 8.43
N VAL A 335 -3.61 12.88 9.07
CA VAL A 335 -4.64 11.92 8.62
C VAL A 335 -6.05 12.34 9.04
N HIS A 336 -6.20 12.94 10.23
CA HIS A 336 -7.48 13.26 10.86
C HIS A 336 -7.83 14.76 10.83
N GLY A 337 -6.84 15.64 10.88
CA GLY A 337 -7.00 17.10 10.97
C GLY A 337 -7.24 17.64 12.39
N ASP A 338 -7.46 16.75 13.36
CA ASP A 338 -7.58 17.05 14.80
C ASP A 338 -6.59 16.20 15.59
N ALA A 339 -6.00 16.79 16.63
CA ALA A 339 -5.13 16.12 17.59
C ALA A 339 -5.93 15.36 18.67
N GLY A 340 -7.21 15.69 18.89
CA GLY A 340 -8.11 14.97 19.79
C GLY A 340 -8.29 13.49 19.43
N GLU A 341 -8.36 13.18 18.13
CA GLU A 341 -8.42 11.80 17.62
C GLU A 341 -7.10 11.02 17.75
N CYS A 342 -5.99 11.67 18.16
CA CYS A 342 -4.64 11.11 18.17
C CYS A 342 -4.13 10.63 19.53
N ARG A 343 -5.00 10.54 20.54
CA ARG A 343 -4.67 9.98 21.86
C ARG A 343 -4.36 8.48 21.74
N VAL A 344 -3.16 8.09 22.19
CA VAL A 344 -2.62 6.72 22.04
C VAL A 344 -3.46 5.69 22.80
N ALA A 345 -3.67 4.51 22.18
CA ALA A 345 -4.47 3.38 22.67
C ALA A 345 -3.89 1.99 22.30
#